data_AF-A0ABD0RYB7-F1
#
_entry.id   AF-A0ABD0RYB7-F1
#
_cell.length_a   1.000
_cell.length_b   1.000
_cell.length_c   1.000
_cell.angle_alpha   90.00
_cell.angle_beta   90.00
_cell.angle_gamma   90.00
#
_symmetry.space_group_name_H-M   'P 1'
#
loop_
_entity.id
_entity.type
_entity.pdbx_description
1 polymer ?
#
loop_
_entity_poly.entity_id
_entity_poly.type
_entity_poly.pdbx_seq_one_letter_code
_entity_poly.pdbx_strand_id
1 'polypeptide(L)'
;EETAIPGSDLNLMYLSSRAAGYRPVLKVTMTQATIPFNLMKVHLMVAVVGRLFQKWFPAEPNLSYTFIWDKTDAYNQRVYGLSEAVGE
;
A
#
# COMPACT_ATOMS: atom_id res chain seq x y z
N GLU A 1 -12.97 15.31 11.41
CA GLU A 1 -13.77 16.53 11.54
C GLU A 1 -15.13 16.16 12.08
N GLU A 2 -15.71 17.02 12.91
CA GLU A 2 -16.94 16.74 13.64
C GLU A 2 -17.87 17.94 13.60
N THR A 3 -19.15 17.72 13.37
CA THR A 3 -20.16 18.78 13.31
C THR A 3 -21.45 18.31 13.98
N ALA A 4 -21.93 19.05 14.97
CA ALA A 4 -23.16 18.71 15.69
C ALA A 4 -24.40 18.92 14.83
N ILE A 5 -25.41 18.06 14.98
CA ILE A 5 -26.71 18.20 14.31
C ILE A 5 -27.64 18.99 15.22
N PRO A 6 -28.11 20.19 14.83
CA PRO A 6 -29.01 20.98 15.66
C PRO A 6 -30.28 20.21 16.03
N GLY A 7 -30.63 20.18 17.31
CA GLY A 7 -31.84 19.49 17.80
C GLY A 7 -31.67 18.00 18.11
N SER A 8 -30.44 17.46 18.08
CA SER A 8 -30.16 16.12 18.62
C SER A 8 -28.80 16.07 19.32
N ASP A 9 -28.59 15.04 20.14
CA ASP A 9 -27.30 14.73 20.76
C ASP A 9 -26.35 13.97 19.80
N LEU A 10 -26.61 14.04 18.48
CA LEU A 10 -25.83 13.35 17.45
C LEU A 10 -24.84 14.29 16.78
N ASN A 11 -23.64 13.77 16.51
CA ASN A 11 -22.59 14.46 15.77
C ASN A 11 -22.26 13.73 14.46
N LEU A 12 -22.03 14.50 13.42
CA LEU A 12 -21.56 14.03 12.12
C LEU A 12 -20.04 13.97 12.14
N MET A 13 -19.48 12.76 12.00
CA MET A 13 -18.04 12.53 11.98
C MET A 13 -17.52 12.26 10.57
N TYR A 14 -16.61 13.11 10.10
CA TYR A 14 -15.83 12.90 8.90
C TYR A 14 -14.42 12.39 9.24
N LEU A 15 -14.06 11.24 8.66
CA LEU A 15 -12.72 10.65 8.76
C LEU A 15 -12.12 10.51 7.37
N SER A 16 -11.04 11.25 7.11
CA SER A 16 -10.36 11.26 5.81
C SER A 16 -9.79 9.89 5.42
N SER A 17 -9.48 9.02 6.38
CA SER A 17 -9.06 7.63 6.14
C SER A 17 -10.11 6.77 5.41
N ARG A 18 -11.40 7.16 5.50
CA ARG A 18 -12.53 6.53 4.83
C ARG A 18 -12.78 7.09 3.42
N ALA A 19 -12.12 8.19 3.04
CA ALA A 19 -12.26 8.76 1.72
C ALA A 19 -11.61 7.87 0.64
N ALA A 20 -12.16 7.88 -0.58
CA ALA A 20 -11.62 7.13 -1.71
C ALA A 20 -10.18 7.57 -2.11
N GLY A 21 -9.79 8.81 -1.75
CA GLY A 21 -8.43 9.31 -1.95
C GLY A 21 -7.38 8.73 -0.99
N TYR A 22 -7.80 8.12 0.12
CA TYR A 22 -6.88 7.52 1.08
C TYR A 22 -6.49 6.11 0.62
N ARG A 23 -5.25 5.96 0.15
CA ARG A 23 -4.71 4.71 -0.41
C ARG A 23 -3.73 4.04 0.54
N PRO A 24 -3.85 2.73 0.82
CA PRO A 24 -2.87 1.99 1.58
C PRO A 24 -1.51 2.00 0.87
N VAL A 25 -0.45 2.16 1.65
CA VAL A 25 0.92 2.28 1.15
C VAL A 25 1.77 1.21 1.82
N LEU A 26 2.53 0.47 1.01
CA LEU A 26 3.52 -0.49 1.45
C LEU A 26 4.90 -0.04 0.96
N LYS A 27 5.76 0.37 1.89
CA LYS A 27 7.15 0.72 1.57
C LYS A 27 8.03 -0.51 1.73
N VAL A 28 8.64 -0.94 0.64
CA VAL A 28 9.55 -2.09 0.59
C VAL A 28 10.97 -1.58 0.41
N THR A 29 11.84 -1.84 1.38
CA THR A 29 13.28 -1.57 1.27
C THR A 29 13.97 -2.83 0.78
N MET A 30 14.53 -2.76 -0.43
CA MET A 30 15.09 -3.91 -1.16
C MET A 30 16.59 -4.07 -0.95
N THR A 31 17.33 -2.97 -0.82
CA THR A 31 18.78 -3.01 -0.57
C THR A 31 19.18 -1.99 0.49
N GLN A 32 20.33 -2.25 1.12
CA GLN A 32 20.96 -1.36 2.10
C GLN A 32 22.07 -0.54 1.40
N ALA A 33 22.82 0.27 2.15
CA ALA A 33 23.88 1.10 1.60
C ALA A 33 25.01 0.29 0.94
N THR A 34 25.27 -0.93 1.44
CA THR A 34 26.25 -1.86 0.87
C THR A 34 25.53 -2.99 0.14
N ILE A 35 25.97 -3.27 -1.08
CA ILE A 35 25.39 -4.31 -1.95
C ILE A 35 26.44 -5.39 -2.19
N PRO A 36 26.08 -6.68 -2.22
CA PRO A 36 26.98 -7.74 -2.66
C PRO A 36 27.46 -7.50 -4.09
N PHE A 37 28.76 -7.72 -4.34
CA PHE A 37 29.39 -7.48 -5.66
C PHE A 37 28.75 -8.27 -6.81
N ASN A 38 28.15 -9.42 -6.51
CA ASN A 38 27.50 -10.28 -7.50
C ASN A 38 25.99 -10.01 -7.67
N LEU A 39 25.41 -9.06 -6.93
CA LEU A 39 24.00 -8.71 -7.09
C LEU A 39 23.83 -7.82 -8.32
N MET A 40 23.11 -8.31 -9.33
CA MET A 40 22.87 -7.55 -10.56
C MET A 40 21.46 -6.97 -10.65
N LYS A 41 20.46 -7.69 -10.12
CA LYS A 41 19.05 -7.32 -10.19
C LYS A 41 18.34 -7.72 -8.90
N VAL A 42 17.30 -6.96 -8.57
CA VAL A 42 16.37 -7.28 -7.48
C VAL A 42 14.98 -7.45 -8.09
N HIS A 43 14.33 -8.55 -7.76
CA HIS A 43 12.94 -8.82 -8.13
C HIS A 43 12.07 -8.48 -6.93
N LEU A 44 11.02 -7.70 -7.17
CA LEU A 44 10.01 -7.36 -6.19
C LEU A 44 8.70 -8.01 -6.60
N MET A 45 8.14 -8.82 -5.70
CA MET A 45 6.79 -9.37 -5.84
C MET A 45 5.92 -8.88 -4.70
N VAL A 46 4.72 -8.40 -5.01
CA VAL A 46 3.72 -7.98 -4.01
C VAL A 46 2.37 -8.58 -4.38
N ALA A 47 1.85 -9.45 -3.53
CA ALA A 47 0.54 -10.07 -3.68
C ALA A 47 -0.46 -9.47 -2.69
N VAL A 48 -1.58 -8.93 -3.18
CA VAL A 48 -2.65 -8.32 -2.37
C VAL A 48 -4.02 -8.70 -2.92
N VAL A 49 -4.82 -9.42 -2.13
CA VAL A 49 -6.21 -9.80 -2.45
C VAL A 49 -6.38 -10.28 -3.91
N GLY A 50 -5.56 -11.27 -4.30
CA GLY A 50 -5.59 -11.88 -5.63
C GLY A 50 -4.87 -11.09 -6.73
N ARG A 51 -4.41 -9.86 -6.49
CA ARG A 51 -3.53 -9.12 -7.41
C ARG A 51 -2.09 -9.49 -7.16
N LEU A 52 -1.34 -9.75 -8.23
CA LEU A 52 0.10 -9.95 -8.19
C LEU A 52 0.78 -8.79 -8.94
N PHE A 53 1.60 -8.03 -8.22
CA PHE A 53 2.47 -7.01 -8.78
C PHE A 53 3.89 -7.55 -8.83
N GLN A 54 4.53 -7.48 -10.01
CA GLN A 54 5.91 -7.90 -10.19
C GLN A 54 6.70 -6.81 -10.88
N LYS A 55 7.86 -6.47 -10.34
CA LYS A 55 8.77 -5.50 -10.95
C LYS A 55 10.21 -5.88 -10.64
N TRP A 56 11.10 -5.62 -11.58
CA TRP A 56 12.53 -5.81 -11.36
C TRP A 56 13.25 -4.45 -11.38
N PHE A 57 14.36 -4.39 -10.67
CA PHE A 57 15.21 -3.21 -10.54
C PHE A 57 16.68 -3.63 -10.73
N PRO A 58 17.53 -2.76 -11.29
CA PRO A 58 18.97 -2.95 -11.22
C PRO A 58 19.44 -2.89 -9.75
N ALA A 59 20.54 -3.57 -9.44
CA ALA A 59 21.12 -3.51 -8.10
C ALA A 59 21.71 -2.13 -7.82
N GLU A 60 21.06 -1.37 -6.95
CA GLU A 60 21.48 -0.04 -6.50
C GLU A 60 21.46 0.04 -4.97
N PRO A 61 22.30 0.88 -4.34
CA PRO A 61 22.35 0.98 -2.90
C PRO A 61 21.14 1.79 -2.40
N ASN A 62 20.59 1.42 -1.25
CA ASN A 62 19.39 2.05 -0.66
C ASN A 62 18.14 1.99 -1.57
N LEU A 63 18.01 0.96 -2.39
CA LEU A 63 16.86 0.74 -3.25
C LEU A 63 15.61 0.52 -2.39
N SER A 64 14.59 1.33 -2.62
CA SER A 64 13.28 1.17 -1.99
C SER A 64 12.17 1.47 -2.99
N TYR A 65 11.03 0.82 -2.81
CA TYR A 65 9.84 1.01 -3.63
C TYR A 65 8.60 1.19 -2.77
N THR A 66 7.75 2.12 -3.19
CA THR A 66 6.49 2.40 -2.53
C THR A 66 5.37 1.82 -3.37
N PHE A 67 4.82 0.68 -2.94
CA PHE A 67 3.63 0.11 -3.54
C PHE A 67 2.39 0.81 -2.98
N ILE A 68 1.51 1.26 -3.87
CA ILE A 68 0.27 1.96 -3.51
C ILE A 68 -0.89 1.08 -3.97
N TRP A 69 -1.72 0.66 -3.03
CA TRP A 69 -2.91 -0.13 -3.33
C TRP A 69 -4.15 0.76 -3.46
N ASP A 70 -5.03 0.43 -4.37
CA ASP A 70 -6.29 1.14 -4.64
C ASP A 70 -7.48 0.57 -3.84
N LYS A 71 -7.23 -0.33 -2.88
CA LYS A 71 -8.25 -1.07 -2.12
C LYS A 71 -9.16 -1.92 -3.01
N THR A 72 -8.65 -2.40 -4.15
CA THR A 72 -9.40 -3.30 -5.03
C THR A 72 -8.76 -4.67 -5.19
N ASP A 73 -9.59 -5.67 -5.41
CA ASP A 73 -9.15 -7.03 -5.70
C ASP A 73 -8.73 -7.22 -7.18
N ALA A 74 -8.46 -8.46 -7.57
CA ALA A 74 -8.13 -8.84 -8.95
C ALA A 74 -9.26 -8.53 -9.96
N TYR A 75 -10.51 -8.38 -9.50
CA TYR A 75 -11.70 -8.11 -10.30
C TYR A 75 -12.11 -6.63 -10.26
N ASN A 76 -11.26 -5.75 -9.71
CA ASN A 76 -11.53 -4.32 -9.48
C ASN A 76 -12.73 -4.05 -8.54
N GLN A 77 -13.07 -5.01 -7.68
CA GLN A 77 -14.08 -4.84 -6.65
C GLN A 77 -13.45 -4.24 -5.40
N ARG A 78 -14.19 -3.38 -4.69
CA ARG A 78 -13.72 -2.75 -3.46
C ARG A 78 -13.58 -3.78 -2.35
N VAL A 79 -12.41 -3.80 -1.73
CA VAL A 79 -12.13 -4.62 -0.56
C VAL A 79 -12.37 -3.78 0.70
N TYR A 80 -13.10 -4.36 1.65
CA TYR A 80 -13.45 -3.73 2.91
C TYR A 80 -12.72 -4.42 4.07
N GLY A 81 -12.38 -3.66 5.11
CA GLY A 81 -11.69 -4.18 6.29
C GLY A 81 -10.18 -4.27 6.13
N LEU A 82 -9.59 -5.30 6.75
CA LEU A 82 -8.13 -5.55 6.73
C LEU A 82 -7.78 -6.52 5.59
N SER A 83 -6.60 -6.36 5.03
CA SER A 83 -6.08 -7.25 3.99
C SER A 83 -4.60 -7.50 4.20
N GLU A 84 -4.18 -8.74 3.97
CA GLU A 84 -2.79 -9.15 4.07
C GLU A 84 -2.09 -9.00 2.72
N ALA A 85 -0.86 -8.50 2.77
CA ALA A 85 0.02 -8.36 1.62
C ALA A 85 1.26 -9.23 1.86
N VAL A 86 1.58 -10.10 0.89
CA VAL A 86 2.80 -10.92 0.94
C VAL A 86 3.79 -10.36 -0.06
N GLY A 87 5.02 -10.08 0.39
CA GLY A 87 6.09 -9.58 -0.45
C GLY A 87 7.37 -10.39 -0.31
N GLU A 88 7.97 -10.73 -1.44
CA GLU A 88 9.26 -11.42 -1.58
C GLU A 88 10.20 -10.61 -2.48
#